data_AF-A0A5E4Y2G0-F1
#
_entry.id   AF-A0A5E4Y2G0-F1
#
_cell.length_a   1.000
_cell.length_b   1.000
_cell.length_c   1.000
_cell.angle_alpha   90.00
_cell.angle_beta   90.00
_cell.angle_gamma   90.00
#
_symmetry.space_group_name_H-M   'P 1'
#
loop_
_entity.id
_entity.type
_entity.pdbx_description
1 polymer ?
#
loop_
_entity_poly.entity_id
_entity_poly.type
_entity_poly.pdbx_seq_one_letter_code
_entity_poly.pdbx_strand_id
1 'polypeptide(L)'
;MNIGQAAQASGVTAKMIRYYESIGLMPPSPRSDAGYRRYGEQDLHLLRFIRQSRRLGFGIDQIRQLLALWQDRGRSSAQVKALAQSHVDELNQRIGELVAMRDTLSHLAVHCHGDDRPDCPILEGIAAATLTPSSASSAAGAGATSATSATSAMGGTATAAPANTGSVSVPAQQAAAAEAVSGAPASNSGKDGDTQACHVPQG
;
A
#
# COMPACT_ATOMS: atom_id res chain seq x y z
N MET A 1 8.80 -21.49 13.99
CA MET A 1 8.20 -20.65 15.07
C MET A 1 6.69 -20.86 15.13
N ASN A 2 6.04 -20.60 16.27
CA ASN A 2 4.57 -20.67 16.39
C ASN A 2 3.90 -19.39 15.85
N ILE A 3 2.56 -19.34 15.79
CA ILE A 3 1.83 -18.18 15.24
C ILE A 3 2.02 -16.90 16.06
N GLY A 4 2.18 -17.00 17.39
CA GLY A 4 2.40 -15.84 18.25
C GLY A 4 3.77 -15.21 18.00
N GLN A 5 4.80 -16.06 17.91
CA GLN A 5 6.15 -15.65 17.54
C GLN A 5 6.19 -15.05 16.13
N ALA A 6 5.50 -15.67 15.17
CA ALA A 6 5.42 -15.14 13.81
C ALA A 6 4.72 -13.78 13.75
N ALA A 7 3.65 -13.60 14.55
CA ALA A 7 2.94 -12.35 14.65
C ALA A 7 3.83 -11.22 15.18
N GLN A 8 4.58 -11.48 16.25
CA GLN A 8 5.51 -10.52 16.82
C GLN A 8 6.66 -10.17 15.86
N ALA A 9 7.24 -11.18 15.19
CA ALA A 9 8.36 -10.98 14.27
C ALA A 9 7.96 -10.27 12.96
N SER A 10 6.75 -10.51 12.46
CA SER A 10 6.25 -9.87 11.22
C SER A 10 5.53 -8.54 11.44
N GLY A 11 5.08 -8.26 12.68
CA GLY A 11 4.23 -7.12 12.99
C GLY A 11 2.80 -7.26 12.45
N VAL A 12 2.36 -8.49 12.16
CA VAL A 12 1.01 -8.84 11.70
C VAL A 12 0.32 -9.61 12.82
N THR A 13 -0.92 -9.28 13.17
CA THR A 13 -1.62 -9.99 14.25
C THR A 13 -1.89 -11.45 13.88
N ALA A 14 -1.93 -12.35 14.88
CA ALA A 14 -2.22 -13.77 14.64
C ALA A 14 -3.58 -14.00 13.94
N LYS A 15 -4.57 -13.13 14.21
CA LYS A 15 -5.87 -13.12 13.50
C LYS A 15 -5.68 -12.84 12.01
N MET A 16 -4.87 -11.84 11.66
CA MET A 16 -4.60 -11.50 10.27
C MET A 16 -3.78 -12.56 9.54
N ILE A 17 -2.83 -13.21 10.22
CA ILE A 17 -2.09 -14.35 9.65
C ILE A 17 -3.07 -15.46 9.24
N ARG A 18 -3.99 -15.86 10.14
CA ARG A 18 -5.04 -16.85 9.83
C ARG A 18 -5.94 -16.41 8.68
N TYR A 19 -6.29 -15.12 8.64
CA TYR A 19 -7.10 -14.56 7.56
C TYR A 19 -6.38 -14.64 6.21
N TYR A 20 -5.10 -14.26 6.15
CA TYR A 20 -4.30 -14.36 4.93
C TYR A 20 -4.12 -15.80 4.44
N GLU A 21 -4.00 -16.76 5.36
CA GLU A 21 -4.04 -18.19 5.01
C GLU A 21 -5.42 -18.60 4.46
N SER A 22 -6.53 -18.14 5.07
CA SER A 22 -7.89 -18.52 4.63
C SER A 22 -8.26 -18.02 3.25
N ILE A 23 -7.74 -16.86 2.85
CA ILE A 23 -7.94 -16.29 1.51
C ILE A 23 -6.86 -16.74 0.51
N GLY A 24 -5.97 -17.65 0.93
CA GLY A 24 -4.90 -18.18 0.08
C GLY A 24 -3.88 -17.15 -0.36
N LEU A 25 -3.65 -16.09 0.43
CA LEU A 25 -2.60 -15.09 0.16
C LEU A 25 -1.22 -15.58 0.64
N MET A 26 -1.21 -16.50 1.60
CA MET A 26 -0.04 -17.20 2.11
C MET A 26 -0.25 -18.70 1.95
N PRO A 27 0.77 -19.47 1.52
CA PRO A 27 0.68 -20.92 1.49
C PRO A 27 0.37 -21.47 2.89
N PRO A 28 -0.44 -22.54 3.01
CA PRO A 28 -0.76 -23.11 4.31
C PRO A 28 0.52 -23.61 4.99
N SER A 29 0.77 -23.12 6.20
CA SER A 29 1.92 -23.54 7.00
C SER A 29 1.88 -25.05 7.28
N PRO A 30 3.01 -25.78 7.12
CA PRO A 30 3.07 -27.19 7.46
C PRO A 30 2.77 -27.39 8.95
N ARG A 31 1.98 -28.43 9.22
CA ARG A 31 1.70 -28.85 10.60
C ARG A 31 2.89 -29.65 11.12
N SER A 32 3.29 -29.42 12.36
CA SER A 32 4.21 -30.30 13.06
C SER A 32 3.55 -31.65 13.36
N ASP A 33 4.36 -32.64 13.74
CA ASP A 33 3.87 -33.95 14.22
C ASP A 33 2.93 -33.82 15.43
N ALA A 34 3.05 -32.73 16.19
CA ALA A 34 2.18 -32.37 17.31
C ALA A 34 0.92 -31.56 16.90
N GLY A 35 0.67 -31.37 15.60
CA GLY A 35 -0.53 -30.71 15.07
C GLY A 35 -0.49 -29.18 15.01
N TYR A 36 0.62 -28.54 15.42
CA TYR A 36 0.75 -27.08 15.44
C TYR A 36 1.28 -26.52 14.12
N ARG A 37 0.79 -25.34 13.69
CA ARG A 37 1.33 -24.60 12.53
C ARG A 37 2.75 -24.09 12.82
N ARG A 38 3.68 -24.33 11.90
CA ARG A 38 5.07 -23.83 11.98
C ARG A 38 5.35 -22.82 10.88
N TYR A 39 5.71 -21.61 11.29
CA TYR A 39 6.17 -20.57 10.36
C TYR A 39 7.71 -20.59 10.27
N GLY A 40 8.23 -20.41 9.07
CA GLY A 40 9.65 -20.25 8.76
C GLY A 40 10.02 -18.82 8.45
N GLU A 41 11.29 -18.58 8.11
CA GLU A 41 11.78 -17.24 7.75
C GLU A 41 11.14 -16.73 6.45
N GLN A 42 10.91 -17.62 5.48
CA GLN A 42 10.23 -17.28 4.23
C GLN A 42 8.81 -16.74 4.49
N ASP A 43 8.08 -17.34 5.44
CA ASP A 43 6.76 -16.88 5.85
C ASP A 43 6.83 -15.48 6.49
N LEU A 44 7.85 -15.21 7.29
CA LEU A 44 8.06 -13.88 7.86
C LEU A 44 8.36 -12.83 6.79
N HIS A 45 9.20 -13.14 5.80
CA HIS A 45 9.42 -12.25 4.67
C HIS A 45 8.12 -11.97 3.90
N LEU A 46 7.31 -13.00 3.69
CA LEU A 46 6.01 -12.86 3.03
C LEU A 46 5.05 -11.99 3.83
N LEU A 47 4.94 -12.21 5.15
CA LEU A 47 4.08 -11.40 6.02
C LEU A 47 4.52 -9.94 6.09
N ARG A 48 5.84 -9.68 6.16
CA ARG A 48 6.40 -8.32 6.11
C ARG A 48 6.07 -7.64 4.78
N PHE A 49 6.16 -8.37 3.66
CA PHE A 49 5.78 -7.87 2.34
C PHE A 49 4.30 -7.50 2.26
N ILE A 50 3.40 -8.39 2.72
CA ILE A 50 1.96 -8.14 2.74
C ILE A 50 1.65 -6.91 3.61
N ARG A 51 2.27 -6.81 4.79
CA ARG A 51 2.09 -5.67 5.70
C ARG A 51 2.50 -4.35 5.05
N GLN A 52 3.66 -4.31 4.39
CA GLN A 52 4.13 -3.10 3.72
C GLN A 52 3.22 -2.73 2.53
N SER A 53 2.78 -3.71 1.76
CA SER A 53 1.90 -3.47 0.61
C SER A 53 0.54 -2.92 1.07
N ARG A 54 -0.02 -3.46 2.15
CA ARG A 54 -1.21 -2.90 2.81
C ARG A 54 -1.00 -1.46 3.29
N ARG A 55 0.18 -1.13 3.81
CA ARG A 55 0.52 0.22 4.27
C ARG A 55 0.59 1.23 3.12
N LEU A 56 0.93 0.79 1.91
CA LEU A 56 0.92 1.60 0.69
C LEU A 56 -0.48 1.70 0.05
N GLY A 57 -1.51 1.11 0.67
CA GLY A 57 -2.88 1.18 0.20
C GLY A 57 -3.23 0.15 -0.87
N PHE A 58 -2.36 -0.83 -1.17
CA PHE A 58 -2.70 -1.88 -2.12
C PHE A 58 -3.85 -2.75 -1.58
N GLY A 59 -4.81 -3.03 -2.47
CA GLY A 59 -5.88 -4.00 -2.24
C GLY A 59 -5.37 -5.44 -2.17
N ILE A 60 -6.19 -6.37 -1.66
CA ILE A 60 -5.80 -7.78 -1.53
C ILE A 60 -5.45 -8.40 -2.90
N ASP A 61 -6.21 -8.07 -3.94
CA ASP A 61 -5.97 -8.60 -5.29
C ASP A 61 -4.68 -8.06 -5.91
N GLN A 62 -4.39 -6.77 -5.75
CA GLN A 62 -3.11 -6.17 -6.16
C GLN A 62 -1.94 -6.80 -5.39
N ILE A 63 -2.10 -7.06 -4.09
CA ILE A 63 -1.06 -7.75 -3.30
C ILE A 63 -0.82 -9.16 -3.83
N ARG A 64 -1.86 -9.89 -4.24
CA ARG A 64 -1.71 -11.22 -4.86
C ARG A 64 -0.90 -11.14 -6.15
N GLN A 65 -1.19 -10.16 -7.01
CA GLN A 65 -0.43 -9.94 -8.24
C GLN A 65 1.03 -9.59 -7.94
N LEU A 66 1.26 -8.67 -6.99
CA LEU A 66 2.60 -8.32 -6.53
C LEU A 66 3.37 -9.53 -5.97
N LEU A 67 2.70 -10.43 -5.26
CA LEU A 67 3.30 -11.65 -4.73
C LEU A 67 3.67 -12.65 -5.82
N ALA A 68 2.78 -12.87 -6.80
CA ALA A 68 3.09 -13.71 -7.95
C ALA A 68 4.32 -13.17 -8.70
N LEU A 69 4.34 -11.85 -8.94
CA LEU A 69 5.49 -11.18 -9.52
C LEU A 69 6.72 -11.26 -8.62
N TRP A 70 6.60 -11.26 -7.29
CA TRP A 70 7.76 -11.31 -6.39
C TRP A 70 8.41 -12.69 -6.29
N GLN A 71 7.61 -13.75 -6.42
CA GLN A 71 8.08 -15.13 -6.37
C GLN A 71 8.74 -15.55 -7.70
N ASP A 72 8.33 -14.96 -8.83
CA ASP A 72 8.97 -15.21 -10.12
C ASP A 72 10.38 -14.58 -10.19
N ARG A 73 11.41 -15.42 -10.26
CA ARG A 73 12.82 -14.99 -10.33
C ARG A 73 13.26 -14.60 -11.75
N GLY A 74 12.47 -14.90 -12.78
CA GLY A 74 12.73 -14.53 -14.18
C GLY A 74 11.99 -13.26 -14.64
N ARG A 75 11.32 -12.56 -13.71
CA ARG A 75 10.42 -11.46 -14.03
C ARG A 75 11.10 -10.28 -14.73
N SER A 76 10.35 -9.65 -15.63
CA SER A 76 10.67 -8.29 -16.08
C SER A 76 10.20 -7.28 -15.04
N SER A 77 11.05 -6.32 -14.67
CA SER A 77 10.70 -5.21 -13.78
C SER A 77 9.59 -4.32 -14.33
N ALA A 78 9.30 -4.43 -15.64
CA ALA A 78 8.27 -3.69 -16.35
C ALA A 78 6.87 -3.94 -15.76
N GLN A 79 6.50 -5.18 -15.46
CA GLN A 79 5.17 -5.50 -14.93
C GLN A 79 4.97 -4.95 -13.51
N VAL A 80 5.99 -5.06 -12.66
CA VAL A 80 5.96 -4.48 -11.30
C VAL A 80 5.85 -2.96 -11.38
N LYS A 81 6.60 -2.31 -12.28
CA LYS A 81 6.53 -0.87 -12.49
C LYS A 81 5.15 -0.44 -12.98
N ALA A 82 4.55 -1.14 -13.93
CA ALA A 82 3.23 -0.83 -14.45
C ALA A 82 2.15 -0.89 -13.36
N LEU A 83 2.18 -1.93 -12.53
CA LEU A 83 1.23 -2.08 -11.42
C LEU A 83 1.40 -0.97 -10.37
N ALA A 84 2.65 -0.62 -10.03
CA ALA A 84 2.93 0.48 -9.12
C ALA A 84 2.47 1.83 -9.68
N GLN A 85 2.70 2.08 -10.97
CA GLN A 85 2.28 3.33 -11.62
C GLN A 85 0.76 3.46 -11.67
N SER A 86 0.05 2.39 -12.02
CA SER A 86 -1.43 2.37 -11.99
C SER A 86 -1.97 2.76 -10.60
N HIS A 87 -1.39 2.21 -9.53
CA HIS A 87 -1.79 2.55 -8.17
C HIS A 87 -1.45 4.00 -7.79
N VAL A 88 -0.32 4.52 -8.26
CA VAL A 88 0.02 5.94 -8.09
C VAL A 88 -1.01 6.84 -8.79
N ASP A 89 -1.45 6.46 -9.99
CA ASP A 89 -2.44 7.22 -10.74
C ASP A 89 -3.82 7.20 -10.04
N GLU A 90 -4.24 6.03 -9.52
CA GLU A 90 -5.45 5.89 -8.68
C GLU A 90 -5.39 6.77 -7.42
N LEU A 91 -4.23 6.79 -6.73
CA LEU A 91 -4.02 7.64 -5.56
C LEU A 91 -4.08 9.13 -5.93
N ASN A 92 -3.47 9.53 -7.04
CA ASN A 92 -3.50 10.92 -7.51
C ASN A 92 -4.92 11.38 -7.85
N GLN A 93 -5.73 10.51 -8.48
CA GLN A 93 -7.13 10.79 -8.73
C GLN A 93 -7.88 11.01 -7.40
N ARG A 94 -7.68 10.12 -6.43
CA ARG A 94 -8.35 10.24 -5.13
C ARG A 94 -7.90 11.47 -4.35
N ILE A 95 -6.62 11.84 -4.44
CA ILE A 95 -6.09 13.08 -3.87
C ILE A 95 -6.78 14.28 -4.52
N GLY A 96 -6.95 14.30 -5.84
CA GLY A 96 -7.67 15.37 -6.54
C GLY A 96 -9.11 15.54 -6.04
N GLU A 97 -9.84 14.44 -5.89
CA GLU A 97 -11.20 14.45 -5.32
C GLU A 97 -11.23 14.99 -3.88
N LEU A 98 -10.30 14.53 -3.03
CA LEU A 98 -10.19 14.97 -1.64
C LEU A 98 -9.80 16.44 -1.52
N VAL A 99 -8.91 16.92 -2.40
CA VAL A 99 -8.53 18.34 -2.48
C VAL A 99 -9.73 19.19 -2.88
N ALA A 100 -10.49 18.79 -3.90
CA ALA A 100 -11.69 19.52 -4.32
C ALA A 100 -12.75 19.60 -3.21
N MET A 101 -13.00 18.49 -2.51
CA MET A 101 -13.90 18.46 -1.35
C MET A 101 -13.41 19.37 -0.22
N ARG A 102 -12.13 19.28 0.13
CA ARG A 102 -11.51 20.16 1.14
C ARG A 102 -11.67 21.62 0.76
N ASP A 103 -11.33 21.98 -0.48
CA ASP A 103 -11.33 23.37 -0.93
C ASP A 103 -12.75 23.96 -0.92
N THR A 104 -13.76 23.15 -1.27
CA THR A 104 -15.17 23.52 -1.15
C THR A 104 -15.55 23.80 0.30
N LEU A 105 -15.22 22.89 1.23
CA LEU A 105 -15.51 23.08 2.66
C LEU A 105 -14.75 24.26 3.26
N SER A 106 -13.48 24.43 2.90
CA SER A 106 -12.67 25.56 3.33
C SER A 106 -13.23 26.89 2.83
N HIS A 107 -13.69 26.94 1.57
CA HIS A 107 -14.35 28.13 1.02
C HIS A 107 -15.61 28.47 1.82
N LEU A 108 -16.50 27.51 2.05
CA LEU A 108 -17.73 27.73 2.82
C LEU A 108 -17.44 28.16 4.27
N ALA A 109 -16.42 27.56 4.89
CA ALA A 109 -16.02 27.91 6.25
C ALA A 109 -15.51 29.35 6.38
N VAL A 110 -14.74 29.85 5.39
CA VAL A 110 -14.25 31.24 5.38
C VAL A 110 -15.39 32.26 5.30
N HIS A 111 -16.48 31.89 4.63
CA HIS A 111 -17.64 32.78 4.48
C HIS A 111 -18.65 32.66 5.63
N CYS A 112 -18.46 31.72 6.55
CA CYS A 112 -19.29 31.57 7.73
C CYS A 112 -18.79 32.46 8.86
N HIS A 113 -19.69 33.26 9.46
CA HIS A 113 -19.34 34.12 10.59
C HIS A 113 -19.11 33.35 11.90
N GLY A 114 -19.70 32.16 12.04
CA GLY A 114 -19.52 31.29 13.21
C GLY A 114 -20.11 31.87 14.51
N ASP A 115 -21.15 32.69 14.42
CA ASP A 115 -21.86 33.30 15.55
C ASP A 115 -23.22 32.63 15.81
N ASP A 116 -24.00 33.12 16.78
CA ASP A 116 -25.32 32.58 17.16
C ASP A 116 -26.43 32.88 16.13
N ARG A 117 -26.09 33.32 14.90
CA ARG A 117 -27.06 33.62 13.85
C ARG A 117 -27.48 32.34 13.11
N PRO A 118 -28.75 32.28 12.63
CA PRO A 118 -29.23 31.13 11.87
C PRO A 118 -28.71 31.09 10.42
N ASP A 119 -28.20 32.22 9.91
CA ASP A 119 -27.73 32.34 8.52
C ASP A 119 -26.34 31.69 8.38
N CYS A 120 -26.33 30.43 7.91
CA CYS A 120 -25.11 29.63 7.80
C CYS A 120 -24.81 29.27 6.33
N PRO A 121 -23.86 29.96 5.68
CA PRO A 121 -23.54 29.71 4.27
C PRO A 121 -22.98 28.31 4.01
N ILE A 122 -22.49 27.61 5.05
CA ILE A 122 -22.09 26.21 4.95
C ILE A 122 -23.30 25.31 4.66
N LEU A 123 -24.40 25.49 5.40
CA LEU A 123 -25.61 24.67 5.22
C LEU A 123 -26.27 24.97 3.88
N GLU A 124 -26.32 26.24 3.48
CA GLU A 124 -26.81 26.66 2.16
C GLU A 124 -25.95 26.09 1.03
N GLY A 125 -24.62 26.17 1.14
CA GLY A 125 -23.69 25.66 0.13
C GLY A 125 -23.77 24.15 -0.05
N ILE A 126 -23.90 23.38 1.03
CA ILE A 126 -24.08 21.92 0.96
C ILE A 126 -25.45 21.55 0.36
N ALA A 127 -26.50 22.28 0.73
CA ALA A 127 -27.84 22.08 0.18
C ALA A 127 -27.94 22.45 -1.31
N ALA A 128 -27.14 23.41 -1.78
CA ALA A 128 -27.08 23.80 -3.19
C ALA A 128 -26.24 22.82 -4.04
N ALA A 129 -25.13 22.30 -3.49
CA ALA A 129 -24.23 21.40 -4.22
C ALA A 129 -24.87 20.05 -4.61
N THR A 130 -25.89 19.61 -3.89
CA THR A 130 -26.64 18.37 -4.20
C THR A 130 -27.57 18.49 -5.41
N LEU A 131 -27.82 19.70 -5.93
CA LEU A 131 -28.67 19.94 -7.11
C LEU A 131 -27.91 19.89 -8.45
N THR A 132 -26.58 19.84 -8.42
CA THR A 132 -25.75 19.61 -9.60
C THR A 132 -25.36 18.14 -9.67
N PRO A 133 -25.99 17.32 -10.53
CA PRO A 133 -25.48 15.99 -10.80
C PRO A 133 -24.09 16.16 -11.41
N SER A 134 -23.06 15.84 -10.62
CA SER A 134 -21.69 15.59 -11.07
C SER A 134 -21.68 14.36 -11.97
N SER A 135 -22.25 14.55 -13.16
CA SER A 135 -22.45 13.57 -14.21
C SER A 135 -21.23 13.58 -15.13
N ALA A 136 -20.08 13.26 -14.55
CA ALA A 136 -18.90 12.90 -15.30
C ALA A 136 -18.24 11.66 -14.67
N SER A 137 -19.04 10.65 -14.37
CA SER A 137 -18.54 9.28 -14.26
C SER A 137 -19.61 8.28 -14.72
N SER A 138 -19.27 7.55 -15.77
CA SER A 138 -19.92 6.36 -16.34
C SER A 138 -21.01 6.55 -17.41
N ALA A 139 -20.60 6.49 -18.70
CA ALA A 139 -21.07 5.48 -19.67
C ALA A 139 -20.50 5.72 -21.09
N ALA A 140 -19.72 4.77 -21.62
CA ALA A 140 -19.88 4.19 -22.98
C ALA A 140 -18.68 3.32 -23.37
N GLY A 141 -18.60 2.13 -22.77
CA GLY A 141 -18.04 0.98 -23.47
C GLY A 141 -19.07 0.54 -24.51
N ALA A 142 -18.91 1.03 -25.75
CA ALA A 142 -19.64 0.52 -26.92
C ALA A 142 -18.65 -0.28 -27.76
N GLY A 143 -18.79 -1.60 -27.72
CA GLY A 143 -18.08 -2.50 -28.62
C GLY A 143 -18.45 -2.20 -30.07
N ALA A 144 -17.45 -1.79 -30.86
CA ALA A 144 -17.53 -1.84 -32.31
C ALA A 144 -17.05 -3.22 -32.77
N THR A 145 -17.99 -4.12 -33.04
CA THR A 145 -17.76 -5.23 -33.96
C THR A 145 -17.73 -4.64 -35.37
N SER A 146 -16.59 -4.72 -36.05
CA SER A 146 -16.50 -4.43 -37.48
C SER A 146 -16.07 -5.70 -38.21
N ALA A 147 -16.89 -6.01 -39.21
CA ALA A 147 -16.87 -7.19 -40.03
C ALA A 147 -15.95 -7.01 -41.25
N THR A 148 -15.24 -8.09 -41.60
CA THR A 148 -14.96 -8.66 -42.92
C THR A 148 -14.46 -7.79 -44.09
N SER A 149 -13.39 -8.29 -44.74
CA SER A 149 -13.01 -8.32 -46.19
C SER A 149 -11.52 -7.94 -46.34
N ALA A 150 -10.64 -8.54 -47.15
CA ALA A 150 -10.65 -9.60 -48.16
C ALA A 150 -9.15 -9.86 -48.49
N THR A 151 -8.69 -11.12 -48.51
CA THR A 151 -8.18 -11.89 -49.68
C THR A 151 -6.78 -11.52 -50.23
N SER A 152 -5.93 -12.57 -50.32
CA SER A 152 -4.74 -12.79 -51.18
C SER A 152 -3.38 -12.21 -50.78
N ALA A 153 -2.41 -13.10 -50.49
CA ALA A 153 -1.21 -13.29 -51.32
C ALA A 153 -0.35 -14.49 -50.83
N MET A 154 0.24 -15.17 -51.81
CA MET A 154 1.00 -16.43 -51.75
C MET A 154 2.45 -16.25 -51.28
N GLY A 155 3.01 -17.32 -50.72
CA GLY A 155 4.35 -17.82 -51.07
C GLY A 155 5.56 -17.18 -50.37
N GLY A 156 6.30 -17.99 -49.60
CA GLY A 156 7.66 -17.63 -49.18
C GLY A 156 8.20 -18.47 -48.03
N THR A 157 8.75 -19.65 -48.33
CA THR A 157 9.64 -20.41 -47.44
C THR A 157 10.94 -19.63 -47.19
N ALA A 158 11.32 -19.42 -45.93
CA ALA A 158 12.71 -19.12 -45.57
C ALA A 158 13.03 -19.47 -44.10
N THR A 159 13.77 -20.57 -43.96
CA THR A 159 14.73 -20.93 -42.92
C THR A 159 15.52 -19.75 -42.34
N ALA A 160 15.69 -19.67 -41.01
CA ALA A 160 16.98 -19.52 -40.31
C ALA A 160 16.83 -19.02 -38.86
N ALA A 161 17.34 -19.82 -37.93
CA ALA A 161 17.78 -19.40 -36.61
C ALA A 161 18.99 -18.44 -36.72
N PRO A 162 19.29 -17.63 -35.69
CA PRO A 162 20.36 -18.09 -34.81
C PRO A 162 20.14 -17.82 -33.32
N ALA A 163 20.82 -18.65 -32.54
CA ALA A 163 21.12 -18.46 -31.14
C ALA A 163 21.84 -17.12 -30.91
N ASN A 164 21.46 -16.40 -29.84
CA ASN A 164 22.32 -15.38 -29.27
C ASN A 164 22.63 -15.73 -27.81
N THR A 165 23.86 -16.21 -27.64
CA THR A 165 24.54 -16.51 -26.39
C THR A 165 25.13 -15.20 -25.88
N GLY A 166 24.40 -14.48 -25.05
CA GLY A 166 24.87 -13.27 -24.38
C GLY A 166 25.24 -13.56 -22.93
N SER A 167 26.45 -14.06 -22.70
CA SER A 167 27.07 -14.09 -21.38
C SER A 167 27.39 -12.67 -20.93
N VAL A 168 26.84 -12.21 -19.81
CA VAL A 168 27.45 -11.13 -19.04
C VAL A 168 27.66 -11.61 -17.61
N SER A 169 28.94 -11.79 -17.31
CA SER A 169 29.51 -12.14 -16.02
C SER A 169 29.43 -10.98 -15.02
N VAL A 170 29.42 -11.39 -13.76
CA VAL A 170 29.22 -10.67 -12.48
C VAL A 170 30.40 -9.71 -12.14
N PRO A 171 30.24 -8.78 -11.18
CA PRO A 171 30.74 -9.02 -9.80
C PRO A 171 29.70 -8.54 -8.74
N ALA A 172 29.44 -9.14 -7.58
CA ALA A 172 30.27 -9.80 -6.56
C ALA A 172 31.41 -8.93 -6.01
N GLN A 173 31.06 -7.97 -5.13
CA GLN A 173 31.93 -7.38 -4.10
C GLN A 173 31.07 -7.24 -2.82
N GLN A 174 31.21 -8.14 -1.84
CA GLN A 174 32.07 -8.06 -0.64
C GLN A 174 31.76 -6.80 0.22
N ALA A 175 31.10 -6.87 1.39
CA ALA A 175 31.36 -7.58 2.66
C ALA A 175 32.34 -6.86 3.62
N ALA A 176 31.90 -6.76 4.89
CA ALA A 176 32.63 -6.46 6.13
C ALA A 176 33.07 -4.98 6.35
N ALA A 177 33.16 -4.41 7.56
CA ALA A 177 32.77 -4.71 8.95
C ALA A 177 33.18 -3.48 9.82
N ALA A 178 32.85 -3.51 11.12
CA ALA A 178 33.40 -2.75 12.26
C ALA A 178 32.42 -1.75 12.91
N GLU A 179 31.82 -2.10 14.06
CA GLU A 179 32.27 -1.85 15.46
C GLU A 179 31.61 -0.57 16.04
N ALA A 180 30.62 -0.70 16.93
CA ALA A 180 30.76 -0.80 18.39
C ALA A 180 31.22 0.53 19.06
N VAL A 181 30.25 1.28 19.61
CA VAL A 181 30.50 2.17 20.77
C VAL A 181 29.42 1.93 21.81
N SER A 182 29.84 1.23 22.85
CA SER A 182 29.25 1.19 24.19
C SER A 182 29.45 2.55 24.87
N GLY A 183 28.44 3.05 25.59
CA GLY A 183 28.57 4.27 26.38
C GLY A 183 27.28 4.70 27.08
N ALA A 184 26.97 4.07 28.21
CA ALA A 184 26.20 4.65 29.31
C ALA A 184 27.14 4.72 30.55
N PRO A 185 26.83 5.39 31.67
CA PRO A 185 25.78 6.38 31.98
C PRO A 185 26.34 7.69 32.62
N ALA A 186 25.52 8.72 32.79
CA ALA A 186 25.80 9.79 33.75
C ALA A 186 24.51 10.24 34.46
N SER A 187 24.42 9.87 35.73
CA SER A 187 23.59 10.51 36.74
C SER A 187 24.07 11.94 36.97
N ASN A 188 23.16 12.91 37.10
CA ASN A 188 23.42 14.03 37.99
C ASN A 188 22.16 14.45 38.75
N SER A 189 22.35 14.52 40.05
CA SER A 189 21.43 15.00 41.07
C SER A 189 21.76 16.47 41.34
N GLY A 190 20.76 17.33 41.40
CA GLY A 190 20.87 18.73 41.86
C GLY A 190 19.49 19.37 41.79
N LYS A 191 18.64 19.22 42.81
CA LYS A 191 18.52 20.02 44.05
C LYS A 191 18.24 21.52 43.85
N ASP A 192 17.12 21.88 44.49
CA ASP A 192 16.74 23.15 45.11
C ASP A 192 16.13 24.25 44.24
N GLY A 193 14.91 24.66 44.63
CA GLY A 193 14.17 25.77 44.07
C GLY A 193 12.69 25.77 44.46
N ASP A 194 12.41 26.06 45.73
CA ASP A 194 11.11 26.51 46.25
C ASP A 194 10.35 27.44 45.29
N THR A 195 9.00 27.41 45.32
CA THR A 195 8.12 28.58 45.55
C THR A 195 6.65 28.28 45.17
N GLN A 196 5.81 28.27 46.20
CA GLN A 196 4.44 28.83 46.30
C GLN A 196 3.24 28.24 45.50
N ALA A 197 2.42 27.52 46.28
CA ALA A 197 0.96 27.56 46.38
C ALA A 197 0.14 28.37 45.34
N CYS A 198 -0.88 27.72 44.77
CA CYS A 198 -2.21 28.29 44.58
C CYS A 198 -3.29 27.23 44.82
N HIS A 199 -4.09 27.52 45.84
CA HIS A 199 -5.29 26.85 46.31
C HIS A 199 -6.50 27.41 45.54
N VAL A 200 -7.42 26.57 45.07
CA VAL A 200 -8.77 27.00 44.65
C VAL A 200 -9.79 26.01 45.22
N PRO A 201 -10.74 26.46 46.07
CA PRO A 201 -11.76 25.60 46.65
C PRO A 201 -12.98 25.45 45.74
N GLN A 202 -13.72 24.38 46.00
CA GLN A 202 -14.99 24.01 45.38
C GLN A 202 -16.11 24.99 45.73
N GLY A 203 -16.97 25.27 44.76
CA GLY A 203 -18.32 25.79 44.91
C GLY A 203 -19.27 24.92 44.09
#